data_AF-A0A353F7T1-F1
#
_entry.id   AF-A0A353F7T1-F1
#
_cell.length_a   1.000
_cell.length_b   1.000
_cell.length_c   1.000
_cell.angle_alpha   90.00
_cell.angle_beta   90.00
_cell.angle_gamma   90.00
#
_symmetry.space_group_name_H-M   'P 1'
#
loop_
_entity.id
_entity.type
_entity.pdbx_description
1 polymer ?
#
loop_
_entity_poly.entity_id
_entity_poly.type
_entity_poly.pdbx_seq_one_letter_code
_entity_poly.pdbx_strand_id
1 'polypeptide(L)'
;MQYGVCSLSVIPMRSEPDDRAEMTNQVLFGETFKVLEQRKKWSRIRLAHDNYEGWIDNKQWEQLSENFYNEVQEGAVPVSTEMIEIISHPDSGSFFPVLLGSMLPKMKKGGQVDLEYTHFDFMGPFSTKTSSRTSLVEYAYQYLNAPYLWGGRTPLGIDCS
;
A
#
# COMPACT_ATOMS: atom_id res chain seq x y z
N MET A 1 14.11 7.59 14.18
CA MET A 1 12.67 7.29 14.01
C MET A 1 12.55 5.93 13.34
N GLN A 2 11.47 5.17 13.51
CA GLN A 2 11.28 3.90 12.79
C GLN A 2 10.35 4.11 11.60
N TYR A 3 10.66 3.46 10.48
CA TYR A 3 9.93 3.54 9.21
C TYR A 3 9.57 2.14 8.75
N GLY A 4 8.51 2.03 7.95
CA GLY A 4 8.06 0.75 7.42
C GLY A 4 7.35 0.87 6.08
N VAL A 5 7.15 -0.28 5.45
CA VAL A 5 6.45 -0.44 4.18
C VAL A 5 5.52 -1.64 4.22
N CYS A 6 4.42 -1.54 3.48
CA CYS A 6 3.51 -2.66 3.26
C CYS A 6 4.05 -3.57 2.14
N SER A 7 4.48 -4.78 2.50
CA SER A 7 4.87 -5.83 1.54
C SER A 7 3.76 -6.85 1.26
N LEU A 8 2.58 -6.67 1.86
CA LEU A 8 1.37 -7.43 1.58
C LEU A 8 0.46 -6.66 0.61
N SER A 9 -0.56 -7.34 0.08
CA SER A 9 -1.60 -6.72 -0.75
C SER A 9 -2.27 -5.54 -0.04
N VAL A 10 -2.84 -5.82 1.14
CA VAL A 10 -3.58 -4.87 1.97
C VAL A 10 -3.39 -5.25 3.45
N ILE A 11 -3.12 -4.27 4.31
CA ILE A 11 -3.09 -4.42 5.77
C ILE A 11 -4.28 -3.66 6.36
N PRO A 12 -5.12 -4.29 7.19
CA PRO A 12 -6.17 -3.55 7.90
C PRO A 12 -5.54 -2.64 8.96
N MET A 13 -5.86 -1.35 8.91
CA MET A 13 -5.50 -0.40 9.95
C MET A 13 -6.68 -0.24 10.92
N ARG A 14 -6.39 -0.37 12.21
CA ARG A 14 -7.40 -0.39 13.27
C ARG A 14 -7.36 0.84 14.17
N SER A 15 -8.51 1.16 14.79
CA SER A 15 -8.62 2.25 15.77
C SER A 15 -7.81 1.99 17.05
N GLU A 16 -7.71 0.72 17.45
CA GLU A 16 -7.03 0.27 18.67
C GLU A 16 -6.14 -0.97 18.39
N PRO A 17 -5.13 -1.25 19.23
CA PRO A 17 -4.25 -2.42 19.09
C PRO A 17 -4.94 -3.71 19.58
N ASP A 18 -6.09 -4.05 18.99
CA ASP A 18 -6.88 -5.26 19.25
C ASP A 18 -7.45 -5.81 17.93
N ASP A 19 -7.42 -7.13 17.74
CA ASP A 19 -7.95 -7.80 16.55
C ASP A 19 -9.45 -7.59 16.35
N ARG A 20 -10.18 -7.25 17.43
CA ARG A 20 -11.62 -6.95 17.43
C ARG A 20 -11.91 -5.46 17.23
N ALA A 21 -10.88 -4.61 17.27
CA ALA A 21 -11.06 -3.18 17.05
C ALA A 21 -11.54 -2.92 15.62
N GLU A 22 -12.31 -1.86 15.47
CA GLU A 22 -12.81 -1.41 14.18
C GLU A 22 -11.65 -1.18 13.19
N MET A 23 -11.84 -1.62 11.94
CA MET A 23 -10.97 -1.22 10.84
C MET A 23 -11.36 0.20 10.42
N THR A 24 -10.42 1.13 10.54
CA THR A 24 -10.63 2.55 10.24
C THR A 24 -10.03 2.96 8.92
N ASN A 25 -9.06 2.19 8.43
CA ASN A 25 -8.41 2.43 7.16
C ASN A 25 -7.73 1.14 6.65
N GLN A 26 -7.08 1.22 5.50
CA GLN A 26 -6.24 0.16 4.95
C GLN A 26 -4.86 0.71 4.58
N VAL A 27 -3.82 -0.13 4.62
CA VAL A 27 -2.51 0.18 4.03
C VAL A 27 -2.33 -0.69 2.80
N LEU A 28 -2.07 -0.09 1.63
CA LEU A 28 -1.92 -0.80 0.37
C LEU A 28 -0.45 -1.18 0.13
N PHE A 29 -0.23 -2.21 -0.70
CA PHE A 29 1.11 -2.59 -1.14
C PHE A 29 1.97 -1.39 -1.54
N GLY A 30 3.22 -1.38 -1.06
CA GLY A 30 4.22 -0.36 -1.32
C GLY A 30 4.02 0.97 -0.58
N GLU A 31 2.89 1.18 0.12
CA GLU A 31 2.73 2.37 0.94
C GLU A 31 3.73 2.38 2.10
N THR A 32 4.33 3.55 2.31
CA THR A 32 5.33 3.77 3.36
C THR A 32 4.74 4.60 4.50
N PHE A 33 5.29 4.40 5.70
CA PHE A 33 4.79 5.06 6.91
C PHE A 33 5.87 5.22 7.98
N LYS A 34 5.59 6.11 8.94
CA LYS A 34 6.38 6.28 10.17
C LYS A 34 5.74 5.48 11.29
N VAL A 35 6.54 4.81 12.11
CA VAL A 35 6.06 4.15 13.33
C VAL A 35 6.14 5.16 14.48
N LEU A 36 4.98 5.50 15.05
CA LEU A 36 4.85 6.47 16.15
C LEU A 36 4.98 5.80 17.52
N GLU A 37 4.42 4.60 17.64
CA GLU A 37 4.44 3.79 18.87
C GLU A 37 4.52 2.32 18.48
N GLN A 38 5.33 1.52 19.18
CA GLN A 38 5.40 0.08 18.96
C GLN A 38 5.14 -0.66 20.28
N ARG A 39 4.20 -1.61 20.22
CA ARG A 39 3.86 -2.58 21.27
C ARG A 39 4.24 -3.98 20.82
N LYS A 40 4.06 -4.97 21.71
CA LYS A 40 4.45 -6.37 21.45
C LYS A 40 3.93 -6.94 20.13
N LYS A 41 2.66 -6.69 19.79
CA LYS A 41 2.01 -7.20 18.57
C LYS A 41 1.61 -6.12 17.57
N TRP A 42 1.60 -4.85 17.99
CA TRP A 42 0.97 -3.77 17.24
C TRP A 42 1.89 -2.58 17.12
N SER A 43 1.82 -1.90 15.98
CA SER A 43 2.47 -0.61 15.74
C SER A 43 1.41 0.42 15.42
N ARG A 44 1.46 1.57 16.10
CA ARG A 44 0.73 2.77 15.67
C ARG A 44 1.58 3.46 14.63
N ILE A 45 1.04 3.62 13.43
CA ILE A 45 1.74 4.19 12.30
C ILE A 45 1.09 5.49 11.82
N ARG A 46 1.82 6.25 11.03
CA ARG A 46 1.33 7.40 10.26
C ARG A 46 1.72 7.23 8.80
N LEU A 47 0.73 7.14 7.92
CA LEU A 47 0.93 7.01 6.47
C LEU A 47 1.62 8.24 5.90
N ALA A 48 2.55 8.03 4.97
CA ALA A 48 3.36 9.11 4.44
C ALA A 48 2.58 10.03 3.49
N HIS A 49 1.57 9.51 2.79
CA HIS A 49 0.88 10.24 1.72
C HIS A 49 -0.25 11.15 2.21
N ASP A 50 -0.93 10.80 3.31
CA ASP A 50 -2.10 11.52 3.83
C ASP A 50 -2.02 11.86 5.34
N ASN A 51 -0.97 11.42 6.03
CA ASN A 51 -0.79 11.54 7.48
C ASN A 51 -1.84 10.79 8.32
N TYR A 52 -2.60 9.86 7.75
CA TYR A 52 -3.58 9.09 8.51
C TYR A 52 -2.88 8.16 9.52
N GLU A 53 -3.44 8.05 10.71
CA GLU A 53 -2.89 7.25 11.80
C GLU A 53 -3.80 6.09 12.22
N GLY A 54 -3.18 4.99 12.64
CA GLY A 54 -3.87 3.86 13.22
C GLY A 54 -2.93 2.70 13.52
N TRP A 55 -3.51 1.57 13.93
CA TRP A 55 -2.78 0.41 14.42
C TRP A 55 -2.73 -0.72 13.39
N ILE A 56 -1.55 -1.29 13.18
CA ILE A 56 -1.33 -2.48 12.33
C ILE A 56 -0.56 -3.56 13.09
N ASP A 57 -0.75 -4.84 12.73
CA ASP A 57 -0.01 -5.94 13.35
C ASP A 57 1.46 -5.95 12.88
N ASN A 58 2.38 -6.16 13.82
CA ASN A 58 3.82 -6.16 13.60
C ASN A 58 4.31 -7.20 12.60
N LYS A 59 3.51 -8.23 12.30
CA LYS A 59 3.86 -9.30 11.36
C LYS A 59 3.52 -8.97 9.90
N GLN A 60 2.82 -7.86 9.66
CA GLN A 60 2.25 -7.56 8.35
C GLN A 60 3.05 -6.55 7.54
N TRP A 61 4.14 -6.00 8.10
CA TRP A 61 4.94 -4.98 7.46
C TRP A 61 6.44 -5.22 7.62
N GLU A 62 7.23 -4.59 6.76
CA GLU A 62 8.68 -4.67 6.75
C GLU A 62 9.30 -3.35 7.18
N GLN A 63 10.34 -3.42 8.01
CA GLN A 63 11.07 -2.24 8.44
C GLN A 63 11.90 -1.67 7.29
N LEU A 64 11.93 -0.34 7.17
CA LEU A 64 12.76 0.41 6.24
C LEU A 64 13.85 1.19 6.97
N SER A 65 14.97 1.43 6.27
CA SER A 65 15.92 2.46 6.68
C SER A 65 15.35 3.85 6.44
N GLU A 66 15.84 4.82 7.23
CA GLU A 66 15.49 6.23 7.06
C GLU A 66 15.90 6.77 5.69
N ASN A 67 17.06 6.32 5.18
CA ASN A 67 17.55 6.71 3.86
C ASN A 67 16.59 6.26 2.76
N PHE A 68 16.21 4.98 2.75
CA PHE A 68 15.29 4.45 1.75
C PHE A 68 13.91 5.12 1.85
N TYR A 69 13.39 5.30 3.07
CA TYR A 69 12.13 6.03 3.28
C TYR A 69 12.17 7.43 2.64
N ASN A 70 13.22 8.21 2.91
CA ASN A 70 13.37 9.56 2.37
C ASN A 70 13.49 9.55 0.84
N GLU A 71 14.26 8.62 0.28
CA GLU A 71 14.36 8.47 -1.17
C GLU A 71 13.02 8.13 -1.84
N VAL A 72 12.14 7.38 -1.18
CA VAL A 72 10.78 7.11 -1.68
C VAL A 72 9.93 8.37 -1.62
N GLN A 73 10.05 9.20 -0.58
CA GLN A 73 9.27 10.44 -0.45
C GLN A 73 9.70 11.53 -1.44
N GLU A 74 10.98 11.60 -1.78
CA GLU A 74 11.52 12.58 -2.74
C GLU A 74 11.22 12.20 -4.19
N GLY A 75 10.98 10.92 -4.46
CA GLY A 75 10.74 10.38 -5.79
C GLY A 75 9.28 10.38 -6.21
N ALA A 76 9.03 10.45 -7.52
CA ALA A 76 7.72 10.09 -8.06
C ALA A 76 7.55 8.56 -8.00
N VAL A 77 6.60 8.10 -7.18
CA VAL A 77 6.30 6.67 -7.03
C VAL A 77 5.20 6.28 -8.01
N PRO A 78 5.45 5.35 -8.96
CA PRO A 78 4.40 4.82 -9.81
C PRO A 78 3.32 4.10 -9.00
N VAL A 79 2.10 4.11 -9.53
CA VAL A 79 0.95 3.40 -8.95
C VAL A 79 0.33 2.44 -9.95
N SER A 80 -0.18 1.31 -9.46
CA SER A 80 -0.98 0.37 -10.25
C SER A 80 -2.27 1.02 -10.73
N THR A 81 -2.64 0.81 -12.00
CA THR A 81 -3.80 1.46 -12.65
C THR A 81 -4.97 0.53 -12.97
N GLU A 82 -4.83 -0.75 -12.66
CA GLU A 82 -5.89 -1.76 -12.87
C GLU A 82 -6.43 -2.25 -11.53
N MET A 83 -7.66 -2.76 -11.57
CA MET A 83 -8.40 -3.20 -10.39
C MET A 83 -7.63 -4.23 -9.56
N ILE A 84 -7.09 -5.25 -10.23
CA ILE A 84 -6.36 -6.37 -9.65
C ILE A 84 -5.24 -6.73 -10.62
N GLU A 85 -4.02 -6.71 -10.12
CA GLU A 85 -2.84 -7.22 -10.82
C GLU A 85 -2.12 -8.24 -9.95
N ILE A 86 -1.27 -9.06 -10.55
CA ILE A 86 -0.45 -10.02 -9.80
C ILE A 86 0.96 -9.50 -9.64
N ILE A 87 1.47 -9.60 -8.41
CA ILE A 87 2.87 -9.38 -8.10
C ILE A 87 3.49 -10.68 -7.58
N SER A 88 4.73 -10.98 -7.99
CA SER A 88 5.43 -12.21 -7.61
C SER A 88 6.75 -11.93 -6.90
N HIS A 89 7.05 -12.74 -5.90
CA HIS A 89 8.33 -12.75 -5.21
C HIS A 89 9.29 -13.71 -5.92
N PRO A 90 10.34 -13.22 -6.60
CA PRO A 90 11.19 -14.05 -7.46
C PRO A 90 11.91 -15.17 -6.70
N ASP A 91 12.42 -14.91 -5.49
CA ASP A 91 13.16 -15.93 -4.74
C ASP A 91 12.29 -17.08 -4.22
N SER A 92 11.05 -16.80 -3.82
CA SER A 92 10.14 -17.81 -3.25
C SER A 92 9.18 -18.41 -4.28
N GLY A 93 9.00 -17.76 -5.44
CA GLY A 93 7.98 -18.08 -6.42
C GLY A 93 6.54 -17.80 -5.95
N SER A 94 6.36 -17.21 -4.76
CA SER A 94 5.04 -16.84 -4.26
C SER A 94 4.49 -15.64 -5.03
N PHE A 95 3.17 -15.52 -5.11
CA PHE A 95 2.50 -14.41 -5.78
C PHE A 95 1.19 -14.07 -5.08
N PHE A 96 0.78 -12.82 -5.17
CA PHE A 96 -0.46 -12.32 -4.58
C PHE A 96 -1.00 -11.13 -5.37
N PRO A 97 -2.30 -10.80 -5.21
CA PRO A 97 -2.87 -9.66 -5.91
C PRO A 97 -2.40 -8.33 -5.31
N VAL A 98 -2.12 -7.34 -6.14
CA VAL A 98 -2.06 -5.93 -5.77
C VAL A 98 -3.23 -5.21 -6.42
N LEU A 99 -3.69 -4.14 -5.79
CA LEU A 99 -4.97 -3.50 -6.13
C LEU A 99 -4.73 -2.13 -6.76
N LEU A 100 -5.78 -1.60 -7.37
CA LEU A 100 -5.78 -0.25 -7.93
C LEU A 100 -5.26 0.76 -6.89
N GLY A 101 -4.26 1.56 -7.28
CA GLY A 101 -3.64 2.55 -6.40
C GLY A 101 -2.49 2.03 -5.53
N SER A 102 -2.16 0.73 -5.54
CA SER A 102 -0.95 0.22 -4.90
C SER A 102 0.29 0.93 -5.42
N MET A 103 1.17 1.32 -4.50
CA MET A 103 2.41 2.03 -4.81
C MET A 103 3.49 1.04 -5.25
N LEU A 104 4.35 1.46 -6.17
CA LEU A 104 5.41 0.63 -6.73
C LEU A 104 6.77 1.33 -6.51
N PRO A 105 7.28 1.36 -5.26
CA PRO A 105 8.54 2.03 -4.92
C PRO A 105 9.70 1.53 -5.79
N LYS A 106 10.53 2.49 -6.24
CA LYS A 106 11.77 2.21 -6.98
C LYS A 106 11.60 1.27 -8.19
N MET A 107 10.42 1.30 -8.83
CA MET A 107 10.12 0.51 -10.03
C MET A 107 11.20 0.70 -11.12
N LYS A 108 11.83 -0.40 -11.54
CA LYS A 108 12.87 -0.42 -12.57
C LYS A 108 12.28 -0.72 -13.95
N LYS A 109 13.00 -0.28 -15.00
CA LYS A 109 12.70 -0.68 -16.39
C LYS A 109 12.88 -2.20 -16.51
N GLY A 110 11.76 -2.92 -16.57
CA GLY A 110 11.74 -4.39 -16.51
C GLY A 110 10.67 -4.96 -15.59
N GLY A 111 9.98 -4.12 -14.80
CA GLY A 111 8.87 -4.55 -13.95
C GLY A 111 9.26 -4.93 -12.53
N GLN A 112 10.49 -4.65 -12.10
CA GLN A 112 10.92 -4.94 -10.73
C GLN A 112 10.58 -3.79 -9.79
N VAL A 113 9.84 -4.08 -8.72
CA VAL A 113 9.58 -3.22 -7.57
C VAL A 113 10.58 -3.55 -6.47
N ASP A 114 11.09 -2.54 -5.79
CA ASP A 114 12.14 -2.68 -4.79
C ASP A 114 11.67 -2.01 -3.48
N LEU A 115 11.59 -2.80 -2.41
CA LEU A 115 11.20 -2.39 -1.05
C LEU A 115 12.41 -2.40 -0.10
N GLU A 116 13.62 -2.11 -0.61
CA GLU A 116 14.92 -2.15 0.08
C GLU A 116 15.45 -3.57 0.34
N TYR A 117 14.78 -4.33 1.19
CA TYR A 117 15.22 -5.67 1.60
C TYR A 117 14.50 -6.78 0.84
N THR A 118 13.32 -6.48 0.30
CA THR A 118 12.50 -7.40 -0.49
C THR A 118 12.27 -6.79 -1.87
N HIS A 119 12.24 -7.62 -2.90
CA HIS A 119 11.97 -7.21 -4.27
C HIS A 119 10.89 -8.09 -4.88
N PHE A 120 10.15 -7.52 -5.84
CA PHE A 120 9.02 -8.17 -6.46
C PHE A 120 9.00 -7.89 -7.97
N ASP A 121 8.46 -8.84 -8.73
CA ASP A 121 8.19 -8.67 -10.15
C ASP A 121 6.72 -8.31 -10.36
N PHE A 122 6.49 -7.23 -11.11
CA PHE A 122 5.21 -6.65 -11.47
C PHE A 122 5.20 -6.36 -12.97
N MET A 123 4.31 -7.03 -13.71
CA MET A 123 4.18 -6.87 -15.16
C MET A 123 2.89 -6.14 -15.57
N GLY A 124 2.10 -5.66 -14.60
CA GLY A 124 0.86 -4.93 -14.84
C GLY A 124 1.11 -3.51 -15.35
N PRO A 125 0.04 -2.83 -15.79
CA PRO A 125 0.11 -1.41 -16.15
C PRO A 125 0.23 -0.55 -14.88
N PHE A 126 1.02 0.52 -15.00
CA PHE A 126 1.22 1.50 -13.95
C PHE A 126 1.33 2.91 -14.54
N SER A 127 1.12 3.92 -13.70
CA SER A 127 1.30 5.32 -14.06
C SER A 127 2.21 6.03 -13.09
N THR A 128 3.13 6.84 -13.62
CA THR A 128 3.91 7.84 -12.86
C THR A 128 3.38 9.26 -13.07
N LYS A 129 2.36 9.43 -13.92
CA LYS A 129 1.89 10.74 -14.37
C LYS A 129 0.67 11.17 -13.57
N THR A 130 0.58 12.47 -13.34
CA THR A 130 -0.68 13.08 -12.93
C THR A 130 -1.75 12.79 -13.98
N SER A 131 -2.85 12.23 -13.51
CA SER A 131 -3.93 11.76 -14.38
C SER A 131 -4.75 12.93 -14.93
N SER A 132 -5.28 12.76 -16.13
CA SER A 132 -6.21 13.72 -16.72
C SER A 132 -7.57 13.67 -16.01
N ARG A 133 -8.42 14.70 -16.20
CA ARG A 133 -9.81 14.65 -15.72
C ARG A 133 -10.59 13.45 -16.28
N THR A 134 -10.30 13.04 -17.52
CA THR A 134 -10.91 11.86 -18.14
C THR A 134 -10.48 10.57 -17.42
N SER A 135 -9.19 10.45 -17.11
CA SER A 135 -8.64 9.29 -16.41
C SER A 135 -9.22 9.14 -14.99
N LEU A 136 -9.53 10.25 -14.31
CA LEU A 136 -10.22 10.21 -13.02
C LEU A 136 -11.59 9.52 -13.13
N VAL A 137 -12.36 9.84 -14.17
CA VAL A 137 -13.66 9.22 -14.42
C VAL A 137 -13.51 7.73 -14.75
N GLU A 138 -12.50 7.36 -15.55
CA GLU A 138 -12.18 5.97 -15.87
C GLU A 138 -11.84 5.16 -14.60
N TYR A 139 -11.00 5.70 -13.70
CA TYR A 139 -10.71 5.05 -12.42
C TYR A 139 -11.95 4.94 -11.53
N ALA A 140 -12.80 5.99 -11.48
CA ALA A 140 -14.05 5.92 -10.71
C ALA A 140 -14.99 4.82 -11.24
N TYR A 141 -15.06 4.61 -12.55
CA TYR A 141 -15.82 3.49 -13.13
C TYR A 141 -15.27 2.13 -12.74
N GLN A 142 -13.97 1.99 -12.47
CA GLN A 142 -13.42 0.74 -11.92
C GLN A 142 -13.95 0.44 -10.51
N TYR A 143 -14.38 1.45 -9.75
CA TYR A 143 -15.03 1.26 -8.44
C TYR A 143 -16.55 1.03 -8.54
N LEU A 144 -17.14 1.05 -9.74
CA LEU A 144 -18.57 0.84 -9.89
C LEU A 144 -18.94 -0.58 -9.41
N ASN A 145 -19.90 -0.65 -8.50
CA ASN A 145 -20.33 -1.88 -7.80
C ASN A 145 -19.32 -2.45 -6.81
N ALA A 146 -18.24 -1.73 -6.46
CA ALA A 146 -17.42 -2.10 -5.31
C ALA A 146 -18.32 -2.20 -4.07
N PRO A 147 -18.24 -3.29 -3.29
CA PRO A 147 -19.07 -3.44 -2.11
C PRO A 147 -18.68 -2.39 -1.08
N TYR A 148 -19.66 -1.92 -0.32
CA TYR A 148 -19.38 -1.04 0.80
C TYR A 148 -18.64 -1.81 1.89
N LEU A 149 -17.48 -1.31 2.31
CA LEU A 149 -16.70 -1.82 3.42
C LEU A 149 -16.17 -0.65 4.22
N TRP A 150 -16.63 -0.53 5.47
CA TRP A 150 -16.16 0.52 6.38
C TRP A 150 -14.63 0.45 6.59
N GLY A 151 -13.93 1.57 6.39
CA GLY A 151 -12.47 1.64 6.41
C GLY A 151 -11.77 1.03 5.18
N GLY A 152 -12.55 0.64 4.16
CA GLY A 152 -12.06 0.06 2.92
C GLY A 152 -11.58 1.15 1.95
N ARG A 153 -10.49 0.86 1.21
CA ARG A 153 -9.89 1.78 0.23
C ARG A 153 -9.67 1.13 -1.14
N THR A 154 -10.35 0.03 -1.43
CA THR A 154 -9.99 -0.82 -2.58
C THR A 154 -11.21 -1.22 -3.41
N PRO A 155 -11.03 -1.67 -4.65
CA PRO A 155 -12.16 -2.18 -5.44
C PRO A 155 -12.86 -3.40 -4.82
N LEU A 156 -12.20 -4.10 -3.89
CA LEU A 156 -12.77 -5.23 -3.14
C LEU A 156 -13.61 -4.79 -1.93
N GLY A 157 -13.60 -3.50 -1.60
CA GLY A 157 -14.30 -2.91 -0.48
C GLY A 157 -13.86 -1.46 -0.27
N ILE A 158 -14.80 -0.52 -0.40
CA ILE A 158 -14.57 0.92 -0.22
C ILE A 158 -15.64 1.54 0.67
N ASP A 159 -15.29 2.59 1.41
CA ASP A 159 -16.28 3.39 2.17
C ASP A 159 -16.67 4.70 1.45
N CYS A 160 -17.24 5.65 2.20
CA CYS A 160 -17.79 6.89 1.64
C CYS A 160 -16.81 8.07 1.60
N SER A 161 -15.61 7.92 2.16
CA SER A 161 -14.58 8.97 2.21
C SER A 161 -13.70 9.00 0.96
#